data_AF-A0A3S4GLG7-F1
#
_entry.id   AF-A0A3S4GLG7-F1
#
_cell.length_a   1.000
_cell.length_b   1.000
_cell.length_c   1.000
_cell.angle_alpha   90.00
_cell.angle_beta   90.00
_cell.angle_gamma   90.00
#
_symmetry.space_group_name_H-M   'P 1'
#
loop_
_entity.id
_entity.type
_entity.pdbx_description
1 polymer ?
#
loop_
_entity_poly.entity_id
_entity_poly.type
_entity_poly.pdbx_seq_one_letter_code
_entity_poly.pdbx_strand_id
1 'polypeptide(L)'
;MDFNQIINRNNTGSVKWDFIERHFGDGAGKLLPMWVSDFDFACPPEVQAALHQRIEHGVFGYSERDEAYFNALLHWFSSRHQLTLKQEWVCSVEGVRTRVGTLGANVDASRRRRSGTGAILWLLRQNNHA
;
A
#
# COMPACT_ATOMS: atom_id res chain seq x y z
N MET A 1 1.36 7.52 22.58
CA MET A 1 2.31 7.79 21.48
C MET A 1 2.62 9.28 21.48
N ASP A 2 3.87 9.66 21.31
CA ASP A 2 4.28 11.07 21.23
C ASP A 2 4.50 11.49 19.76
N PHE A 3 3.71 12.46 19.29
CA PHE A 3 3.80 12.99 17.92
C PHE A 3 4.78 14.18 17.80
N ASN A 4 5.31 14.69 18.92
CA ASN A 4 6.30 15.77 18.91
C ASN A 4 7.74 15.25 18.87
N GLN A 5 7.93 13.94 19.07
CA GLN A 5 9.24 13.31 18.96
C GLN A 5 9.76 13.41 17.53
N ILE A 6 10.89 14.11 17.36
CA ILE A 6 11.58 14.19 16.07
C ILE A 6 12.41 12.92 15.88
N ILE A 7 12.12 12.19 14.80
CA ILE A 7 12.83 10.97 14.42
C ILE A 7 13.65 11.24 13.17
N ASN A 8 14.96 11.01 13.24
CA ASN A 8 15.84 11.13 12.07
C ASN A 8 15.68 9.90 11.17
N ARG A 9 15.29 10.13 9.91
CA ARG A 9 15.08 9.09 8.89
C ARG A 9 16.13 9.12 7.76
N ASN A 10 17.21 9.89 7.92
CA ASN A 10 18.31 9.90 6.97
C ASN A 10 19.16 8.63 7.11
N ASN A 11 19.65 8.12 5.99
CA ASN A 11 20.43 6.89 5.86
C ASN A 11 19.69 5.64 6.36
N THR A 12 18.36 5.62 6.27
CA THR A 12 17.54 4.45 6.64
C THR A 12 16.98 3.69 5.42
N GLY A 13 17.39 4.07 4.20
CA GLY A 13 16.80 3.58 2.96
C GLY A 13 15.41 4.19 2.67
N SER A 14 15.10 5.34 3.26
CA SER A 14 13.80 5.99 3.10
C SER A 14 13.68 6.62 1.71
N VAL A 15 12.71 6.20 0.91
CA VAL A 15 12.41 6.85 -0.38
C VAL A 15 12.14 8.35 -0.21
N LYS A 16 11.45 8.72 0.87
CA LYS A 16 11.08 10.11 1.17
C LYS A 16 12.29 11.00 1.44
N TRP A 17 13.21 10.52 2.27
CA TRP A 17 14.34 11.30 2.77
C TRP A 17 15.62 11.09 1.95
N ASP A 18 16.03 9.85 1.73
CA ASP A 18 17.33 9.51 1.13
C ASP A 18 17.36 9.66 -0.39
N PHE A 19 16.19 9.63 -1.05
CA PHE A 19 16.09 9.67 -2.51
C PHE A 19 15.51 10.99 -3.03
N ILE A 20 15.45 12.05 -2.23
CA ILE A 20 14.88 13.34 -2.65
C ILE A 20 15.65 13.96 -3.83
N GLU A 21 16.99 13.94 -3.82
CA GLU A 21 17.80 14.47 -4.92
C GLU A 21 17.61 13.69 -6.22
N ARG A 22 17.42 12.37 -6.12
CA ARG A 22 17.11 11.53 -7.28
C ARG A 22 15.79 11.93 -7.96
N HIS A 23 14.82 12.44 -7.21
CA HIS A 23 13.49 12.79 -7.75
C HIS A 23 13.35 14.27 -8.11
N PHE A 24 14.07 15.17 -7.42
CA PHE A 24 13.91 16.62 -7.56
C PHE A 24 15.18 17.36 -8.01
N GLY A 25 16.29 16.66 -8.22
CA GLY A 25 17.55 17.21 -8.72
C GLY A 25 18.51 17.71 -7.65
N ASP A 26 19.65 18.22 -8.10
CA ASP A 26 20.75 18.66 -7.24
C ASP A 26 20.31 19.78 -6.29
N GLY A 27 20.71 19.68 -5.03
CA GLY A 27 20.37 20.64 -3.98
C GLY A 27 19.04 20.35 -3.28
N ALA A 28 18.23 19.40 -3.77
CA ALA A 28 17.02 18.99 -3.09
C ALA A 28 17.29 18.30 -1.75
N GLY A 29 18.50 17.77 -1.50
CA GLY A 29 18.88 17.16 -0.22
C GLY A 29 18.87 18.12 0.97
N LYS A 30 18.80 19.43 0.70
CA LYS A 30 18.66 20.47 1.74
C LYS A 30 17.21 20.84 2.02
N LEU A 31 16.25 20.30 1.28
CA LEU A 31 14.83 20.58 1.43
C LEU A 31 14.18 19.65 2.47
N LEU A 32 13.09 20.11 3.07
CA LEU A 32 12.25 19.29 3.95
C LEU A 32 11.32 18.41 3.09
N PRO A 33 11.42 17.07 3.14
CA PRO A 33 10.60 16.20 2.30
C PRO A 33 9.15 16.10 2.82
N MET A 34 8.18 16.49 1.98
CA MET A 34 6.74 16.40 2.25
C MET A 34 5.96 15.73 1.11
N TRP A 35 6.61 14.89 0.31
CA TRP A 35 6.10 14.45 -1.00
C TRP A 35 5.63 12.99 -1.04
N VAL A 36 6.23 12.08 -0.26
CA VAL A 36 5.77 10.68 -0.14
C VAL A 36 4.72 10.59 0.95
N SER A 37 3.65 9.84 0.68
CA SER A 37 2.56 9.56 1.63
C SER A 37 2.92 8.45 2.61
N ASP A 38 3.98 8.66 3.39
CA ASP A 38 4.29 7.90 4.61
C ASP A 38 4.45 8.86 5.80
N PHE A 39 4.47 8.31 7.02
CA PHE A 39 4.57 9.10 8.25
C PHE A 39 6.01 9.12 8.79
N ASP A 40 6.38 10.21 9.46
CA ASP A 40 7.66 10.32 10.19
C ASP A 40 7.50 10.02 11.69
N PHE A 41 6.46 9.26 12.05
CA PHE A 41 6.21 8.85 13.43
C PHE A 41 6.58 7.38 13.65
N ALA A 42 6.92 7.03 14.88
CA ALA A 42 7.13 5.64 15.26
C ALA A 42 5.86 4.81 15.07
N CYS A 43 6.02 3.51 14.81
CA CYS A 43 4.89 2.58 14.80
C CYS A 43 4.27 2.50 16.22
N PRO A 44 2.95 2.30 16.39
CA PRO A 44 2.36 2.09 17.71
C PRO A 44 3.07 0.97 18.49
N PRO A 45 3.28 1.13 19.82
CA PRO A 45 4.04 0.16 20.62
C PRO A 45 3.44 -1.25 20.58
N GLU A 46 2.12 -1.36 20.45
CA GLU A 46 1.41 -2.64 20.34
C GLU A 46 1.80 -3.38 19.06
N VAL A 47 2.00 -2.67 17.95
CA VAL A 47 2.43 -3.25 16.67
C VAL A 47 3.90 -3.66 16.74
N GLN A 48 4.75 -2.82 17.34
CA GLN A 48 6.17 -3.17 17.55
C GLN A 48 6.30 -4.43 18.40
N ALA A 49 5.54 -4.54 19.50
CA ALA A 49 5.54 -5.72 20.37
C ALA A 49 5.13 -6.99 19.61
N ALA A 50 4.07 -6.95 18.80
CA ALA A 50 3.64 -8.09 17.99
C ALA A 50 4.70 -8.52 16.97
N LEU A 51 5.41 -7.57 16.36
CA LEU A 51 6.51 -7.85 15.45
C LEU A 51 7.71 -8.48 16.18
N HIS A 52 8.08 -7.94 17.34
CA HIS A 52 9.14 -8.52 18.18
C HIS A 52 8.82 -9.97 18.57
N GLN A 53 7.60 -10.22 19.04
CA GLN A 53 7.15 -11.58 19.36
C GLN A 53 7.21 -12.51 18.14
N ARG A 54 6.84 -12.03 16.94
CA ARG A 54 6.95 -12.83 15.72
C ARG A 54 8.40 -13.12 15.35
N ILE A 55 9.32 -12.20 15.61
CA ILE A 55 10.76 -12.38 15.38
C ILE A 55 11.32 -13.46 16.31
N GLU A 56 10.90 -13.48 17.58
CA GLU A 56 11.34 -14.47 18.58
C GLU A 56 11.07 -15.92 18.19
N HIS A 57 10.03 -16.18 17.38
CA HIS A 57 9.74 -17.51 16.87
C HIS A 57 10.89 -18.11 16.01
N GLY A 58 11.71 -17.27 15.37
CA GLY A 58 12.94 -17.69 14.66
C GLY A 58 12.75 -18.40 13.32
N VAL A 59 11.56 -18.90 12.98
CA VAL A 59 11.27 -19.54 11.68
C VAL A 59 10.42 -18.62 10.80
N PHE A 60 10.85 -18.38 9.55
CA PHE A 60 10.19 -17.44 8.61
C PHE A 60 9.81 -18.12 7.28
N GLY A 61 9.37 -19.38 7.35
CA GLY A 61 8.85 -20.12 6.20
C GLY A 61 7.48 -19.60 5.72
N TYR A 62 6.92 -20.30 4.73
CA TYR A 62 5.59 -20.01 4.21
C TYR A 62 4.55 -19.98 5.34
N SER A 63 3.78 -18.90 5.39
CA SER A 63 2.79 -18.64 6.43
C SER A 63 1.46 -18.28 5.78
N GLU A 64 0.36 -18.77 6.35
CA GLU A 64 -1.00 -18.41 5.93
C GLU A 64 -1.65 -17.51 6.99
N ARG A 65 -2.72 -16.81 6.60
CA ARG A 65 -3.50 -15.97 7.51
C ARG A 65 -4.38 -16.84 8.39
N ASP A 66 -4.31 -16.61 9.69
CA ASP A 66 -5.13 -17.30 10.67
C ASP A 66 -6.49 -16.61 10.86
N GLU A 67 -7.31 -17.18 11.73
CA GLU A 67 -8.63 -16.63 12.07
C GLU A 67 -8.51 -15.25 12.76
N ALA A 68 -7.45 -15.05 13.56
CA ALA A 68 -7.22 -13.79 14.26
C ALA A 68 -7.07 -12.61 13.29
N TYR A 69 -6.38 -12.82 12.17
CA TYR A 69 -6.29 -11.84 11.08
C TYR A 69 -7.68 -11.42 10.56
N PHE A 70 -8.53 -12.40 10.22
CA PHE A 70 -9.84 -12.11 9.65
C PHE A 70 -10.75 -11.46 10.68
N ASN A 71 -10.75 -11.93 11.92
CA ASN A 71 -11.54 -11.35 13.00
C ASN A 71 -11.16 -9.87 13.25
N ALA A 72 -9.88 -9.55 13.27
CA ALA A 72 -9.41 -8.16 13.40
C ALA A 72 -9.88 -7.29 12.23
N LEU A 73 -9.79 -7.79 11.00
CA LEU A 73 -10.21 -7.07 9.80
C LEU A 73 -11.72 -6.81 9.78
N LEU A 74 -12.54 -7.83 10.01
CA LEU A 74 -13.99 -7.72 10.02
C LEU A 74 -14.47 -6.80 11.15
N HIS A 75 -13.84 -6.90 12.32
CA HIS A 75 -14.12 -6.02 13.45
C HIS A 75 -13.76 -4.56 13.17
N TRP A 76 -12.64 -4.29 12.52
CA TRP A 76 -12.24 -2.92 12.17
C TRP A 76 -13.27 -2.25 11.24
N PHE A 77 -13.71 -2.95 10.20
CA PHE A 77 -14.70 -2.41 9.25
C PHE A 77 -16.08 -2.21 9.88
N SER A 78 -16.54 -3.16 10.69
CA SER A 78 -17.83 -3.02 11.38
C SER A 78 -17.81 -1.89 12.42
N SER A 79 -16.77 -1.79 13.25
CA SER A 79 -16.69 -0.79 14.32
C SER A 79 -16.47 0.63 13.80
N ARG A 80 -15.61 0.83 12.79
CA ARG A 80 -15.22 2.17 12.30
C ARG A 80 -16.07 2.67 11.14
N HIS A 81 -16.61 1.76 10.34
CA HIS A 81 -17.30 2.11 9.10
C HIS A 81 -18.72 1.57 9.02
N GLN A 82 -19.22 0.92 10.08
CA GLN A 82 -20.54 0.29 10.12
C GLN A 82 -20.78 -0.66 8.93
N LEU A 83 -19.69 -1.28 8.46
CA LEU A 83 -19.68 -2.14 7.29
C LEU A 83 -19.47 -3.59 7.71
N THR A 84 -20.50 -4.42 7.53
CA THR A 84 -20.42 -5.86 7.75
C THR A 84 -19.83 -6.53 6.51
N LEU A 85 -18.58 -6.99 6.63
CA LEU A 85 -17.91 -7.77 5.60
C LEU A 85 -18.06 -9.27 5.87
N LYS A 86 -17.90 -10.08 4.82
CA LYS A 86 -17.79 -11.53 4.93
C LYS A 86 -16.38 -11.97 4.56
N GLN A 87 -15.87 -13.01 5.24
CA GLN A 87 -14.50 -13.48 5.05
C GLN A 87 -14.23 -13.89 3.60
N GLU A 88 -15.19 -14.52 2.92
CA GLU A 88 -15.06 -14.96 1.54
C GLU A 88 -14.93 -13.81 0.52
N TRP A 89 -15.17 -12.56 0.93
CA TRP A 89 -14.94 -11.38 0.09
C TRP A 89 -13.49 -10.89 0.14
N VAL A 90 -12.71 -11.35 1.13
CA VAL A 90 -11.37 -10.86 1.39
C VAL A 90 -10.36 -11.64 0.54
N CYS A 91 -9.71 -10.93 -0.37
CA CYS A 91 -8.57 -11.44 -1.13
C CYS A 91 -7.34 -10.60 -0.80
N SER A 92 -6.27 -11.26 -0.37
CA SER A 92 -5.05 -10.58 0.04
C SER A 92 -4.10 -10.37 -1.12
N VAL A 93 -3.49 -9.19 -1.18
CA VAL A 93 -2.61 -8.73 -2.26
C VAL A 93 -1.45 -7.94 -1.66
N GLU A 94 -0.28 -8.03 -2.29
CA GLU A 94 0.91 -7.27 -1.89
C GLU A 94 0.81 -5.82 -2.40
N GLY A 95 -0.05 -5.05 -1.74
CA GLY A 95 -0.26 -3.62 -1.99
C GLY A 95 -1.35 -3.29 -3.01
N VAL A 96 -1.96 -2.11 -2.80
CA VAL A 96 -3.10 -1.63 -3.61
C VAL A 96 -2.71 -1.41 -5.07
N ARG A 97 -1.53 -0.82 -5.33
CA ARG A 97 -1.03 -0.54 -6.68
C ARG A 97 -0.91 -1.81 -7.52
N THR A 98 -0.37 -2.87 -6.94
CA THR A 98 -0.25 -4.19 -7.60
C THR A 98 -1.62 -4.69 -8.02
N ARG A 99 -2.60 -4.65 -7.11
CA ARG A 99 -3.96 -5.10 -7.40
C ARG A 99 -4.66 -4.29 -8.49
N VAL A 100 -4.51 -2.96 -8.48
CA VAL A 100 -5.08 -2.11 -9.54
C VAL A 100 -4.48 -2.46 -10.91
N GLY A 101 -3.17 -2.67 -10.99
CA GLY A 101 -2.50 -3.09 -12.23
C GLY A 101 -3.04 -4.43 -12.75
N THR A 102 -3.15 -5.44 -11.88
CA THR A 102 -3.65 -6.77 -12.26
C THR A 102 -5.15 -6.76 -12.60
N LEU A 103 -5.96 -5.94 -11.95
CA LEU A 103 -7.37 -5.74 -12.32
C LEU A 103 -7.49 -5.22 -13.76
N GLY A 104 -6.69 -4.22 -14.13
CA GLY A 104 -6.64 -3.71 -15.50
C GLY A 104 -6.32 -4.80 -16.53
N ALA A 105 -5.32 -5.64 -16.24
CA ALA A 105 -4.94 -6.76 -17.10
C ALA A 105 -6.04 -7.83 -17.23
N ASN A 106 -6.72 -8.18 -16.13
CA ASN A 106 -7.81 -9.16 -16.15
C ASN A 106 -9.07 -8.64 -16.85
N VAL A 107 -9.35 -7.33 -16.74
CA VAL A 107 -10.42 -6.67 -17.50
C VAL A 107 -10.08 -6.64 -19.00
N ASP A 108 -8.84 -6.38 -19.39
CA ASP A 108 -8.43 -6.44 -20.80
C ASP A 108 -8.52 -7.88 -21.35
N ALA A 109 -8.05 -8.88 -20.59
CA ALA A 109 -8.13 -10.29 -20.98
C ALA A 109 -9.58 -10.79 -21.14
N SER A 110 -10.48 -10.37 -20.25
CA SER A 110 -11.91 -10.72 -20.33
C SER A 110 -12.65 -9.96 -21.44
N ARG A 111 -12.24 -8.73 -21.75
CA ARG A 111 -12.77 -7.95 -22.89
C ARG A 111 -12.30 -8.47 -24.24
N ARG A 112 -11.07 -8.98 -24.37
CA ARG A 112 -10.61 -9.67 -25.60
C ARG A 112 -11.42 -10.94 -25.91
N ARG A 113 -12.04 -11.57 -24.91
CA ARG A 113 -12.99 -12.69 -25.09
C ARG A 113 -14.41 -12.25 -25.44
N ARG A 114 -14.76 -10.98 -25.24
CA ARG A 114 -16.07 -10.39 -25.57
C ARG A 114 -15.86 -9.23 -26.54
N SER A 115 -15.57 -9.54 -27.80
CA SER A 115 -15.56 -8.53 -28.86
C SER A 115 -16.90 -7.80 -28.91
N GLY A 116 -16.92 -6.51 -28.61
CA GLY A 116 -18.11 -5.69 -28.89
C GLY A 116 -18.32 -4.41 -28.07
N THR A 117 -17.56 -4.12 -27.00
CA THR A 117 -17.80 -2.87 -26.25
C THR A 117 -16.50 -2.23 -25.78
N GLY A 118 -16.06 -1.23 -26.54
CA GLY A 118 -14.85 -0.45 -26.30
C GLY A 118 -14.90 0.35 -25.01
N ALA A 119 -13.74 0.47 -24.35
CA ALA A 119 -13.56 1.31 -23.18
C ALA A 119 -13.55 2.79 -23.58
N ILE A 120 -14.32 3.61 -22.88
CA ILE A 120 -14.36 5.08 -23.00
C ILE A 120 -12.97 5.74 -22.84
N LEU A 121 -11.98 5.05 -22.24
CA LEU A 121 -10.63 5.59 -22.06
C LEU A 121 -9.74 5.53 -23.32
N TRP A 122 -10.11 4.79 -24.37
CA TRP A 122 -9.30 4.69 -25.60
C TRP A 122 -9.53 5.88 -26.55
N LEU A 123 -10.69 6.54 -26.46
CA LEU A 123 -11.06 7.68 -27.31
C LEU A 123 -10.28 8.97 -27.01
N LEU A 124 -9.65 9.10 -25.84
CA LEU A 124 -8.87 10.30 -25.48
C LEU A 124 -7.40 10.26 -25.92
N ARG A 125 -6.89 9.11 -26.39
CA ARG A 125 -5.49 9.00 -26.87
C ARG A 125 -5.34 9.22 -28.38
N GLN A 126 -6.44 9.20 -29.15
CA GLN A 126 -6.39 9.39 -30.61
C GLN A 126 -6.56 10.85 -31.07
N ASN A 127 -6.93 11.78 -30.18
CA ASN A 127 -7.22 13.18 -30.56
C ASN A 127 -6.13 14.21 -30.21
N ASN A 128 -4.90 13.79 -29.87
CA ASN A 128 -3.81 14.71 -29.51
C ASN A 128 -2.60 14.68 -30.46
N HIS A 129 -2.81 14.27 -31.71
CA HIS A 129 -1.88 14.55 -32.80
C HIS A 129 -2.65 15.17 -33.96
N ALA A 130 -2.82 16.49 -33.88
CA ALA A 130 -3.03 17.39 -35.00
C ALA A 130 -1.90 18.41 -34.98
#